data_AF-A0A3D4JEE0-F1
#
_entry.id   AF-A0A3D4JEE0-F1
#
_cell.length_a   1.000
_cell.length_b   1.000
_cell.length_c   1.000
_cell.angle_alpha   90.00
_cell.angle_beta   90.00
_cell.angle_gamma   90.00
#
_symmetry.space_group_name_H-M   'P 1'
#
loop_
_entity.id
_entity.type
_entity.pdbx_description
1 polymer ?
#
loop_
_entity_poly.entity_id
_entity_poly.type
_entity_poly.pdbx_seq_one_letter_code
_entity_poly.pdbx_strand_id
1 'polypeptide(L)'
;AYQQQWVALTHVNQELIPLVFLLSSFILTVKILRNENSPKYLIVVAILLQALGLFSTEYFFGLEILRFCFIVVILSETIQKRKAVIQKSFITWIPYFIVWILNAIWTYSYHQSSAYDSYDIDLASTLSPLALINEFITTLSLSGFTSWLNTFSIFSNIDGSATQLIAFAIFVIATVTIFLITNYQVPITHHKSHITNYAFILIGLITIFAGRLPSWAAGLPLRIEFDYDRFFVSIMLGASLFIIGLADLMLREGRGKIILLSVLIGMSTAYQFTIANTYRRDLANQQEFFWQMSWRIPTLEENTAVLAYELPFKYASDYQLTSSLNWLYAPDLNSRDIPYMLMYLKTRFNVSEIKADNPIQVEYRTVNFNGNTSNSVVIYKEADGCLRVLDPIYNNDETVPDANIYLIQAIELSNPDLILLDAKSPAMEKTLFGDEPAHTWCYFYTKAEVVRQAGNWDEVIDLYREAEKNGFSAKLPVENLIFIEAFAQTGNVENAIQLTERTIKSQPTLCPALYTLWNRVGSSEANQLLEKECK
;
A
#
# COMPACT_ATOMS: atom_id res chain seq x y z
N ALA A 1 -13.45 -4.82 -1.86
CA ALA A 1 -12.85 -3.68 -1.14
C ALA A 1 -11.52 -4.03 -0.52
N TYR A 2 -11.38 -5.14 0.22
CA TYR A 2 -10.07 -5.64 0.66
C TYR A 2 -9.15 -5.96 -0.53
N GLN A 3 -7.98 -5.33 -0.58
CA GLN A 3 -6.99 -5.42 -1.67
C GLN A 3 -5.60 -5.86 -1.19
N GLN A 4 -5.37 -5.95 0.12
CA GLN A 4 -4.02 -6.06 0.69
C GLN A 4 -3.49 -7.50 0.79
N GLN A 5 -4.23 -8.51 0.31
CA GLN A 5 -3.74 -9.90 0.29
C GLN A 5 -2.42 -10.09 -0.48
N TRP A 6 -2.07 -9.14 -1.35
CA TRP A 6 -0.85 -9.18 -2.15
C TRP A 6 0.41 -8.78 -1.36
N VAL A 7 0.27 -8.13 -0.20
CA VAL A 7 1.38 -7.96 0.75
C VAL A 7 1.42 -9.18 1.67
N ALA A 8 1.86 -10.29 1.07
CA ALA A 8 1.63 -11.64 1.58
C ALA A 8 2.16 -11.85 3.00
N LEU A 9 3.40 -11.47 3.29
CA LEU A 9 4.01 -11.74 4.60
C LEU A 9 3.23 -11.10 5.76
N THR A 10 2.73 -9.88 5.57
CA THR A 10 1.99 -9.16 6.62
C THR A 10 0.55 -9.67 6.70
N HIS A 11 -0.24 -9.54 5.63
CA HIS A 11 -1.68 -9.78 5.73
C HIS A 11 -2.08 -11.24 5.60
N VAL A 12 -1.25 -12.13 5.02
CA VAL A 12 -1.54 -13.58 5.10
C VAL A 12 -1.42 -14.03 6.54
N ASN A 13 -0.34 -13.63 7.23
CA ASN A 13 -0.08 -14.04 8.60
C ASN A 13 -1.00 -13.34 9.61
N GLN A 14 -1.22 -12.03 9.47
CA GLN A 14 -2.03 -11.26 10.42
C GLN A 14 -3.54 -11.38 10.17
N GLU A 15 -3.98 -11.62 8.94
CA GLU A 15 -5.41 -11.54 8.60
C GLU A 15 -5.96 -12.85 8.02
N LEU A 16 -5.40 -13.36 6.92
CA LEU A 16 -6.00 -14.50 6.21
C LEU A 16 -5.89 -15.83 6.99
N ILE A 17 -4.74 -16.14 7.57
CA ILE A 17 -4.56 -17.35 8.39
C ILE A 17 -5.48 -17.32 9.62
N PRO A 18 -5.51 -16.25 10.44
CA PRO A 18 -6.44 -16.17 11.57
C PRO A 18 -7.91 -16.19 11.15
N LEU A 19 -8.26 -15.56 10.01
CA LEU A 19 -9.60 -15.65 9.45
C LEU A 19 -9.98 -17.09 9.12
N VAL A 20 -9.09 -17.86 8.47
CA VAL A 20 -9.33 -19.28 8.17
C VAL A 20 -9.54 -20.09 9.44
N PHE A 21 -8.76 -19.86 10.50
CA PHE A 21 -8.99 -20.51 11.79
C PHE A 21 -10.36 -20.16 12.37
N LEU A 22 -10.75 -18.89 12.36
CA LEU A 22 -12.04 -18.46 12.89
C LEU A 22 -13.22 -19.01 12.08
N LEU A 23 -13.16 -18.98 10.75
CA LEU A 23 -14.18 -19.56 9.87
C LEU A 23 -14.29 -21.07 10.08
N SER A 24 -13.16 -21.77 10.21
CA SER A 24 -13.15 -23.22 10.50
C SER A 24 -13.80 -23.51 11.85
N SER A 25 -13.55 -22.67 12.86
CA SER A 25 -14.22 -22.75 14.16
C SER A 25 -15.74 -22.59 14.06
N PHE A 26 -16.23 -21.66 13.22
CA PHE A 26 -17.67 -21.51 12.94
C PHE A 26 -18.25 -22.75 12.25
N ILE A 27 -17.57 -23.27 11.22
CA ILE A 27 -18.00 -24.48 10.49
C ILE A 27 -18.13 -25.68 11.44
N LEU A 28 -17.15 -25.88 12.33
CA LEU A 28 -17.22 -26.94 13.34
C LEU A 28 -18.38 -26.73 14.31
N THR A 29 -18.62 -25.49 14.76
CA THR A 29 -19.77 -25.17 15.63
C THR A 29 -21.09 -25.56 14.97
N VAL A 30 -21.28 -25.18 13.70
CA VAL A 30 -22.48 -25.54 12.92
C VAL A 30 -22.60 -27.06 12.76
N LYS A 31 -21.50 -27.76 12.46
CA LYS A 31 -21.47 -29.22 12.30
C LYS A 31 -21.88 -29.94 13.59
N ILE A 32 -21.36 -29.48 14.74
CA ILE A 32 -21.66 -30.05 16.06
C ILE A 32 -23.15 -29.89 16.38
N LEU A 33 -23.74 -28.73 16.07
CA LEU A 33 -25.15 -28.47 16.35
C LEU A 33 -26.12 -29.20 15.43
N ARG A 34 -25.73 -29.46 14.19
CA ARG A 34 -26.57 -30.17 13.22
C ARG A 34 -26.49 -31.69 13.34
N ASN A 35 -25.47 -32.23 14.01
CA ASN A 35 -25.29 -33.67 14.15
C ASN A 35 -25.07 -34.07 15.61
N GLU A 36 -26.08 -34.70 16.21
CA GLU A 36 -26.09 -35.14 17.61
C GLU A 36 -24.96 -36.13 17.94
N ASN A 37 -24.45 -36.87 16.95
CA ASN A 37 -23.37 -37.84 17.12
C ASN A 37 -21.97 -37.24 16.89
N SER A 38 -21.85 -35.91 16.84
CA SER A 38 -20.56 -35.26 16.67
C SER A 38 -19.63 -35.55 17.86
N PRO A 39 -18.40 -36.01 17.61
CA PRO A 39 -17.45 -36.29 18.69
C PRO A 39 -17.18 -35.05 19.55
N LYS A 40 -17.16 -35.22 20.88
CA LYS A 40 -16.95 -34.11 21.84
C LYS A 40 -15.60 -33.40 21.66
N TYR A 41 -14.58 -34.07 21.13
CA TYR A 41 -13.27 -33.45 20.86
C TYR A 41 -13.37 -32.33 19.81
N LEU A 42 -14.38 -32.34 18.92
CA LEU A 42 -14.58 -31.27 17.95
C LEU A 42 -14.90 -29.92 18.61
N ILE A 43 -15.50 -29.92 19.80
CA ILE A 43 -15.71 -28.70 20.59
C ILE A 43 -14.36 -28.10 20.99
N VAL A 44 -13.43 -28.94 21.48
CA VAL A 44 -12.08 -28.51 21.84
C VAL A 44 -11.33 -27.96 20.63
N VAL A 45 -11.40 -28.64 19.49
CA VAL A 45 -10.79 -28.16 18.24
C VAL A 45 -11.40 -26.82 17.80
N ALA A 46 -12.72 -26.65 17.88
CA ALA A 46 -13.37 -25.38 17.54
C ALA A 46 -12.91 -24.25 18.47
N ILE A 47 -12.79 -24.50 19.77
CA ILE A 47 -12.28 -23.53 20.76
C ILE A 47 -10.82 -23.15 20.47
N LEU A 48 -9.96 -24.13 20.17
CA LEU A 48 -8.55 -23.86 19.83
C LEU A 48 -8.44 -23.02 18.55
N LEU A 49 -9.20 -23.36 17.51
CA LEU A 49 -9.25 -22.59 16.27
C LEU A 49 -9.80 -21.17 16.49
N GLN A 50 -10.78 -20.99 17.38
CA GLN A 50 -11.24 -19.66 17.78
C GLN A 50 -10.11 -18.87 18.45
N ALA A 51 -9.39 -19.49 19.39
CA ALA A 51 -8.28 -18.83 20.08
C ALA A 51 -7.19 -18.41 19.09
N LEU A 52 -6.80 -19.28 18.15
CA LEU A 52 -5.85 -18.95 17.10
C LEU A 52 -6.35 -17.82 16.18
N GLY A 53 -7.65 -17.77 15.89
CA GLY A 53 -8.24 -16.68 15.11
C GLY A 53 -8.25 -15.34 15.84
N LEU A 54 -8.63 -15.33 17.11
CA LEU A 54 -8.85 -14.09 17.88
C LEU A 54 -7.57 -13.51 18.50
N PHE A 55 -6.64 -14.34 18.96
CA PHE A 55 -5.41 -13.84 19.62
C PHE A 55 -4.34 -13.40 18.63
N SER A 56 -4.48 -13.75 17.34
CA SER A 56 -3.52 -13.34 16.31
C SER A 56 -3.74 -11.91 15.80
N THR A 57 -4.97 -11.40 15.86
CA THR A 57 -5.33 -10.04 15.45
C THR A 57 -6.63 -9.59 16.12
N GLU A 58 -6.71 -8.31 16.47
CA GLU A 58 -7.89 -7.65 17.00
C GLU A 58 -9.01 -7.48 15.95
N TYR A 59 -8.72 -7.62 14.65
CA TYR A 59 -9.68 -7.35 13.56
C TYR A 59 -10.93 -8.22 13.63
N PHE A 60 -10.78 -9.45 14.10
CA PHE A 60 -11.86 -10.42 14.14
C PHE A 60 -12.59 -10.48 15.49
N PHE A 61 -12.22 -9.62 16.44
CA PHE A 61 -12.83 -9.58 17.77
C PHE A 61 -14.36 -9.55 17.70
N GLY A 62 -14.95 -8.65 16.91
CA GLY A 62 -16.40 -8.54 16.84
C GLY A 62 -17.09 -9.71 16.13
N LEU A 63 -16.39 -10.47 15.29
CA LEU A 63 -16.98 -11.58 14.54
C LEU A 63 -17.48 -12.73 15.41
N GLU A 64 -17.08 -12.83 16.68
CA GLU A 64 -17.62 -13.84 17.59
C GLU A 64 -19.13 -13.65 17.85
N ILE A 65 -19.68 -12.44 17.67
CA ILE A 65 -21.13 -12.17 17.67
C ILE A 65 -21.85 -13.01 16.62
N LEU A 66 -21.20 -13.25 15.46
CA LEU A 66 -21.76 -14.06 14.38
C LEU A 66 -21.96 -15.52 14.81
N ARG A 67 -21.07 -16.08 15.64
CA ARG A 67 -21.23 -17.44 16.17
C ARG A 67 -22.52 -17.54 16.97
N PHE A 68 -22.78 -16.58 17.85
CA PHE A 68 -24.03 -16.55 18.61
C PHE A 68 -25.26 -16.51 17.69
N CYS A 69 -25.23 -15.69 16.63
CA CYS A 69 -26.29 -15.66 15.63
C CYS A 69 -26.50 -17.02 14.95
N PHE A 70 -25.44 -17.73 14.56
CA PHE A 70 -25.55 -19.07 13.98
C PHE A 70 -26.18 -20.08 14.94
N ILE A 71 -25.77 -20.06 16.22
CA ILE A 71 -26.33 -20.94 17.25
C ILE A 71 -27.84 -20.67 17.41
N VAL A 72 -28.25 -19.39 17.49
CA VAL A 72 -29.66 -19.00 17.62
C VAL A 72 -30.49 -19.48 16.44
N VAL A 73 -30.00 -19.29 15.21
CA VAL A 73 -30.71 -19.73 14.00
C VAL A 73 -30.91 -21.24 14.00
N ILE A 74 -29.84 -22.01 14.22
CA ILE A 74 -29.91 -23.48 14.20
C ILE A 74 -30.83 -24.02 15.28
N LEU A 75 -30.75 -23.50 16.52
CA LEU A 75 -31.62 -23.97 17.60
C LEU A 75 -33.08 -23.52 17.44
N SER A 76 -33.33 -22.44 16.71
CA SER A 76 -34.70 -21.99 16.41
C SER A 76 -35.45 -22.94 15.45
N GLU A 77 -34.73 -23.77 14.69
CA GLU A 77 -35.33 -24.77 13.80
C GLU A 77 -36.01 -25.91 14.59
N THR A 78 -35.53 -26.21 15.79
CA THR A 78 -36.02 -27.31 16.63
C THR A 78 -36.80 -26.84 17.85
N ILE A 79 -36.49 -25.67 18.41
CA ILE A 79 -37.10 -25.14 19.64
C ILE A 79 -38.11 -24.04 19.31
N GLN A 80 -39.40 -24.27 19.59
CA GLN A 80 -40.48 -23.31 19.29
C GLN A 80 -40.49 -22.07 20.21
N LYS A 81 -40.12 -22.22 21.49
CA LYS A 81 -40.18 -21.12 22.47
C LYS A 81 -38.95 -20.22 22.35
N ARG A 82 -39.12 -18.96 21.93
CA ARG A 82 -38.04 -17.96 21.77
C ARG A 82 -37.13 -17.82 22.99
N LYS A 83 -37.71 -17.77 24.21
CA LYS A 83 -36.93 -17.69 25.46
C LYS A 83 -36.01 -18.90 25.65
N ALA A 84 -36.49 -20.10 25.30
CA ALA A 84 -35.71 -21.32 25.40
C ALA A 84 -34.60 -21.39 24.34
N VAL A 85 -34.85 -20.89 23.12
CA VAL A 85 -33.82 -20.75 22.07
C VAL A 85 -32.68 -19.88 22.57
N ILE A 86 -32.98 -18.67 23.05
CA ILE A 86 -31.95 -17.70 23.50
C ILE A 86 -31.17 -18.28 24.68
N GLN A 87 -31.85 -18.85 25.68
CA GLN A 87 -31.19 -19.44 26.84
C GLN A 87 -30.27 -20.60 26.45
N LYS A 88 -30.76 -21.52 25.61
CA LYS A 88 -29.96 -22.66 25.16
C LYS A 88 -28.80 -22.23 24.26
N SER A 89 -29.01 -21.19 23.44
CA SER A 89 -27.96 -20.62 22.59
C SER A 89 -26.85 -20.02 23.43
N PHE A 90 -27.19 -19.24 24.46
CA PHE A 90 -26.20 -18.66 25.35
C PHE A 90 -25.42 -19.74 26.09
N ILE A 91 -26.08 -20.76 26.66
CA ILE A 91 -25.41 -21.88 27.34
C ILE A 91 -24.44 -22.60 26.39
N THR A 92 -24.85 -22.81 25.15
CA THR A 92 -24.02 -23.45 24.11
C THR A 92 -22.83 -22.57 23.71
N TRP A 93 -22.99 -21.25 23.78
CA TRP A 93 -21.97 -20.27 23.44
C TRP A 93 -20.94 -20.04 24.55
N ILE A 94 -21.25 -20.34 25.81
CA ILE A 94 -20.37 -20.12 26.97
C ILE A 94 -18.90 -20.51 26.74
N PRO A 95 -18.56 -21.71 26.21
CA PRO A 95 -17.15 -22.08 26.03
C PRO A 95 -16.40 -21.13 25.11
N TYR A 96 -17.06 -20.66 24.05
CA TYR A 96 -16.49 -19.71 23.08
C TYR A 96 -16.48 -18.28 23.64
N PHE A 97 -17.51 -17.92 24.40
CA PHE A 97 -17.61 -16.64 25.10
C PHE A 97 -16.48 -16.45 26.10
N ILE A 98 -16.08 -17.50 26.83
CA ILE A 98 -14.93 -17.44 27.75
C ILE A 98 -13.65 -17.07 27.01
N VAL A 99 -13.35 -17.71 25.89
CA VAL A 99 -12.17 -17.37 25.05
C VAL A 99 -12.25 -15.93 24.55
N TRP A 100 -13.44 -15.48 24.16
CA TRP A 100 -13.65 -14.13 23.70
C TRP A 100 -13.38 -13.07 24.80
N ILE A 101 -13.82 -13.33 26.03
CA ILE A 101 -13.49 -12.47 27.18
C ILE A 101 -11.99 -12.49 27.50
N LEU A 102 -11.35 -13.66 27.46
CA LEU A 102 -9.90 -13.76 27.67
C LEU A 102 -9.13 -12.96 26.61
N ASN A 103 -9.58 -13.00 25.36
CA ASN A 103 -9.01 -12.19 24.29
C ASN A 103 -9.22 -10.69 24.54
N ALA A 104 -10.41 -10.26 24.98
CA ALA A 104 -10.65 -8.87 25.34
C ALA A 104 -9.70 -8.37 26.44
N ILE A 105 -9.49 -9.18 27.49
CA ILE A 105 -8.57 -8.86 28.58
C ILE A 105 -7.13 -8.77 28.05
N TRP A 106 -6.70 -9.75 27.26
CA TRP A 106 -5.37 -9.77 26.67
C TRP A 106 -5.12 -8.55 25.78
N THR A 107 -6.01 -8.28 24.83
CA THR A 107 -5.89 -7.16 23.88
C THR A 107 -5.85 -5.83 24.62
N TYR A 108 -6.71 -5.63 25.62
CA TYR A 108 -6.68 -4.43 26.46
C TYR A 108 -5.36 -4.29 27.22
N SER A 109 -4.88 -5.36 27.86
CA SER A 109 -3.58 -5.35 28.55
C SER A 109 -2.40 -5.08 27.60
N TYR A 110 -2.46 -5.59 26.37
CA TYR A 110 -1.43 -5.37 25.35
C TYR A 110 -1.39 -3.92 24.87
N HIS A 111 -2.55 -3.29 24.61
CA HIS A 111 -2.63 -1.87 24.25
C HIS A 111 -2.09 -0.93 25.34
N GLN A 112 -2.23 -1.32 26.62
CA GLN A 112 -1.69 -0.54 27.75
C GLN A 112 -0.20 -0.80 27.99
N SER A 113 0.41 -1.74 27.27
CA SER A 113 1.83 -2.07 27.42
C SER A 113 2.69 -1.16 26.57
N SER A 114 3.92 -0.90 27.00
CA SER A 114 4.92 -0.18 26.20
C SER A 114 5.32 -0.91 24.91
N ALA A 115 4.91 -2.17 24.74
CA ALA A 115 5.17 -2.95 23.54
C ALA A 115 4.20 -2.65 22.40
N TYR A 116 3.15 -1.87 22.67
CA TYR A 116 2.17 -1.45 21.68
C TYR A 116 2.32 0.05 21.43
N ASP A 117 2.84 0.40 20.25
CA ASP A 117 3.04 1.78 19.80
C ASP A 117 2.51 1.92 18.38
N SER A 118 1.19 2.07 18.23
CA SER A 118 0.55 2.20 16.92
C SER A 118 -0.63 3.16 16.91
N TYR A 119 -1.63 2.96 17.78
CA TYR A 119 -2.78 3.86 17.89
C TYR A 119 -3.45 3.77 19.25
N ASP A 120 -3.93 4.90 19.76
CA ASP A 120 -4.70 4.91 21.01
C ASP A 120 -6.15 4.47 20.78
N ILE A 121 -6.75 3.92 21.83
CA ILE A 121 -8.19 3.63 21.86
C ILE A 121 -8.90 4.84 22.46
N ASP A 122 -9.56 5.64 21.62
CA ASP A 122 -10.42 6.74 22.07
C ASP A 122 -11.90 6.39 21.91
N LEU A 123 -12.49 5.87 22.99
CA LEU A 123 -13.91 5.54 23.07
C LEU A 123 -14.82 6.75 23.33
N ALA A 124 -14.26 7.91 23.73
CA ALA A 124 -15.06 9.04 24.20
C ALA A 124 -15.56 9.92 23.04
N SER A 125 -14.75 10.09 21.99
CA SER A 125 -15.12 10.88 20.81
C SER A 125 -16.07 10.16 19.85
N THR A 126 -16.17 8.82 19.94
CA THR A 126 -16.94 7.97 19.02
C THR A 126 -18.43 7.81 19.37
N LEU A 127 -18.88 8.31 20.53
CA LEU A 127 -20.22 8.02 21.08
C LEU A 127 -21.28 9.11 20.83
N SER A 128 -20.97 10.17 20.08
CA SER A 128 -22.01 11.16 19.75
C SER A 128 -23.08 10.57 18.83
N PRO A 129 -24.39 10.87 19.02
CA PRO A 129 -25.46 10.32 18.18
C PRO A 129 -25.26 10.59 16.69
N LEU A 130 -24.73 11.75 16.33
CA LEU A 130 -24.44 12.11 14.94
C LEU A 130 -23.30 11.29 14.37
N ALA A 131 -22.22 11.07 15.13
CA ALA A 131 -21.11 10.21 14.72
C ALA A 131 -21.57 8.76 14.51
N LEU A 132 -22.45 8.25 15.39
CA LEU A 132 -23.04 6.91 15.25
C LEU A 132 -23.85 6.75 13.97
N ILE A 133 -24.70 7.73 13.65
CA ILE A 133 -25.48 7.72 12.40
C ILE A 133 -24.57 7.81 11.19
N ASN A 134 -23.57 8.69 11.21
CA ASN A 134 -22.63 8.83 10.11
C ASN A 134 -21.82 7.55 9.90
N GLU A 135 -21.33 6.92 10.97
CA GLU A 135 -20.60 5.66 10.92
C GLU A 135 -21.49 4.53 10.38
N PHE A 136 -22.76 4.49 10.80
CA PHE A 136 -23.74 3.53 10.30
C PHE A 136 -23.92 3.65 8.78
N ILE A 137 -24.20 4.86 8.30
CA ILE A 137 -24.41 5.15 6.88
C ILE A 137 -23.14 4.85 6.09
N THR A 138 -21.99 5.32 6.57
CA THR A 138 -20.70 5.17 5.89
C THR A 138 -20.32 3.69 5.77
N THR A 139 -20.36 2.95 6.87
CA THR A 139 -20.00 1.53 6.89
C THR A 139 -20.92 0.69 6.02
N LEU A 140 -22.24 0.91 6.11
CA LEU A 140 -23.21 0.19 5.29
C LEU A 140 -23.09 0.55 3.82
N SER A 141 -22.92 1.84 3.49
CA SER A 141 -22.77 2.31 2.11
C SER A 141 -21.50 1.71 1.48
N LEU A 142 -20.36 1.87 2.14
CA LEU A 142 -19.08 1.41 1.63
C LEU A 142 -19.03 -0.11 1.49
N SER A 143 -19.43 -0.84 2.51
CA SER A 143 -19.28 -2.31 2.57
C SER A 143 -20.42 -3.04 1.87
N GLY A 144 -21.65 -2.55 2.03
CA GLY A 144 -22.86 -3.14 1.48
C GLY A 144 -23.06 -2.83 0.00
N PHE A 145 -22.61 -1.67 -0.51
CA PHE A 145 -22.93 -1.24 -1.87
C PHE A 145 -21.70 -0.79 -2.66
N THR A 146 -20.97 0.24 -2.22
CA THR A 146 -19.87 0.84 -2.98
C THR A 146 -18.78 -0.18 -3.31
N SER A 147 -18.45 -1.09 -2.39
CA SER A 147 -17.47 -2.16 -2.62
C SER A 147 -17.81 -3.04 -3.82
N TRP A 148 -19.10 -3.31 -4.05
CA TRP A 148 -19.59 -4.11 -5.16
C TRP A 148 -19.67 -3.28 -6.44
N LEU A 149 -20.15 -2.04 -6.37
CA LEU A 149 -20.20 -1.12 -7.50
C LEU A 149 -18.80 -0.77 -8.04
N ASN A 150 -17.81 -0.62 -7.16
CA ASN A 150 -16.43 -0.34 -7.56
C ASN A 150 -15.80 -1.45 -8.40
N THR A 151 -16.32 -2.68 -8.34
CA THR A 151 -15.85 -3.75 -9.25
C THR A 151 -16.16 -3.44 -10.72
N PHE A 152 -17.15 -2.58 -11.00
CA PHE A 152 -17.47 -2.10 -12.34
C PHE A 152 -16.54 -1.02 -12.87
N SER A 153 -15.67 -0.44 -12.02
CA SER A 153 -14.69 0.57 -12.44
C SER A 153 -13.70 0.08 -13.49
N ILE A 154 -13.51 -1.24 -13.62
CA ILE A 154 -12.65 -1.84 -14.66
C ILE A 154 -13.11 -1.48 -16.08
N PHE A 155 -14.41 -1.18 -16.24
CA PHE A 155 -15.03 -0.81 -17.51
C PHE A 155 -15.46 0.66 -17.56
N SER A 156 -15.06 1.51 -16.60
CA SER A 156 -15.37 2.94 -16.67
C SER A 156 -14.59 3.63 -17.80
N ASN A 157 -13.35 3.20 -18.03
CA ASN A 157 -12.50 3.66 -19.13
C ASN A 157 -12.03 2.46 -19.95
N ILE A 158 -12.42 2.40 -21.23
CA ILE A 158 -11.99 1.35 -22.17
C ILE A 158 -10.73 1.84 -22.88
N ASP A 159 -9.57 1.36 -22.44
CA ASP A 159 -8.26 1.71 -23.01
C ASP A 159 -7.71 0.64 -23.96
N GLY A 160 -8.33 -0.56 -23.98
CA GLY A 160 -7.88 -1.67 -24.83
C GLY A 160 -6.55 -2.30 -24.39
N SER A 161 -6.08 -1.99 -23.18
CA SER A 161 -4.83 -2.55 -22.65
C SER A 161 -4.93 -4.07 -22.49
N ALA A 162 -3.77 -4.74 -22.54
CA ALA A 162 -3.70 -6.19 -22.27
C ALA A 162 -4.28 -6.56 -20.90
N THR A 163 -4.07 -5.69 -19.90
CA THR A 163 -4.66 -5.86 -18.55
C THR A 163 -6.19 -5.86 -18.62
N GLN A 164 -6.80 -4.92 -19.36
CA GLN A 164 -8.24 -4.84 -19.51
C GLN A 164 -8.80 -6.07 -20.25
N LEU A 165 -8.13 -6.53 -21.30
CA LEU A 165 -8.53 -7.74 -22.04
C LEU A 165 -8.49 -8.99 -21.15
N ILE A 166 -7.42 -9.17 -20.37
CA ILE A 166 -7.29 -10.30 -19.44
C ILE A 166 -8.34 -10.21 -18.33
N ALA A 167 -8.57 -9.02 -17.76
CA ALA A 167 -9.59 -8.80 -16.75
C ALA A 167 -11.00 -9.14 -17.27
N PHE A 168 -11.32 -8.75 -18.52
CA PHE A 168 -12.57 -9.11 -19.17
C PHE A 168 -12.69 -10.62 -19.40
N ALA A 169 -11.62 -11.27 -19.85
CA ALA A 169 -11.60 -12.73 -20.01
C ALA A 169 -11.83 -13.45 -18.67
N ILE A 170 -11.16 -13.01 -17.59
CA ILE A 170 -11.34 -13.53 -16.23
C ILE A 170 -12.79 -13.35 -15.78
N PHE A 171 -13.37 -12.16 -16.00
CA PHE A 171 -14.78 -11.89 -15.69
C PHE A 171 -15.70 -12.90 -16.37
N VAL A 172 -15.61 -13.06 -17.69
CA VAL A 172 -16.47 -13.97 -18.46
C VAL A 172 -16.27 -15.42 -18.01
N ILE A 173 -15.02 -15.88 -17.90
CA ILE A 173 -14.70 -17.27 -17.51
C ILE A 173 -15.21 -17.55 -16.09
N ALA A 174 -14.95 -16.67 -15.13
CA ALA A 174 -15.38 -16.85 -13.75
C ALA A 174 -16.92 -16.83 -13.65
N THR A 175 -17.60 -15.89 -14.30
CA THR A 175 -19.07 -15.83 -14.31
C THR A 175 -19.68 -17.09 -14.93
N VAL A 176 -19.19 -17.55 -16.09
CA VAL A 176 -19.71 -18.77 -16.74
C VAL A 176 -19.44 -19.99 -15.87
N THR A 177 -18.23 -20.11 -15.32
CA THR A 177 -17.86 -21.25 -14.47
C THR A 177 -18.74 -21.34 -13.22
N ILE A 178 -18.89 -20.22 -12.49
CA ILE A 178 -19.74 -20.18 -11.30
C ILE A 178 -21.20 -20.44 -11.65
N PHE A 179 -21.69 -19.88 -12.75
CA PHE A 179 -23.05 -20.12 -13.24
C PHE A 179 -23.30 -21.60 -13.54
N LEU A 180 -22.37 -22.27 -14.24
CA LEU A 180 -22.51 -23.69 -14.59
C LEU A 180 -22.45 -24.58 -13.34
N ILE A 181 -21.51 -24.33 -12.41
CA ILE A 181 -21.39 -25.10 -11.17
C ILE A 181 -22.67 -24.98 -10.35
N THR A 182 -23.13 -23.75 -10.12
CA THR A 182 -24.32 -23.49 -9.29
C THR A 182 -25.61 -23.98 -9.96
N ASN A 183 -25.72 -23.91 -11.29
CA ASN A 183 -26.89 -24.42 -12.01
C ASN A 183 -26.93 -25.95 -12.09
N TYR A 184 -25.77 -26.65 -12.05
CA TYR A 184 -25.71 -28.11 -12.08
C TYR A 184 -25.87 -28.75 -10.70
N GLN A 185 -25.42 -28.08 -9.63
CA GLN A 185 -25.44 -28.59 -8.26
C GLN A 185 -26.75 -28.37 -7.50
N VAL A 186 -27.77 -27.74 -8.10
CA VAL A 186 -29.08 -27.53 -7.46
C VAL A 186 -30.07 -28.58 -7.94
N PRO A 187 -30.16 -29.77 -7.32
CA PRO A 187 -31.42 -30.49 -7.33
C PRO A 187 -32.41 -29.62 -6.56
N ILE A 188 -33.49 -29.20 -7.23
CA ILE A 188 -34.59 -28.45 -6.62
C ILE A 188 -35.37 -29.41 -5.71
N THR A 189 -34.76 -29.86 -4.63
CA THR A 189 -35.50 -30.42 -3.50
C THR A 189 -35.96 -29.24 -2.67
N HIS A 190 -37.25 -28.91 -2.77
CA HIS A 190 -37.94 -27.96 -1.88
C HIS A 190 -37.94 -28.49 -0.44
N HIS A 191 -36.79 -28.50 0.22
CA HIS A 191 -36.79 -28.39 1.67
C HIS A 191 -37.08 -26.92 1.97
N LYS A 192 -38.29 -26.67 2.50
CA LYS A 192 -38.63 -25.40 3.13
C LYS A 192 -37.58 -25.14 4.21
N SER A 193 -36.54 -24.40 3.85
CA SER A 193 -35.63 -23.79 4.81
C SER A 193 -36.49 -22.90 5.70
N HIS A 194 -36.53 -23.18 7.00
CA HIS A 194 -37.19 -22.33 7.98
C HIS A 194 -36.44 -21.00 8.19
N ILE A 195 -35.23 -20.85 7.63
CA ILE A 195 -34.44 -19.62 7.67
C ILE A 195 -35.05 -18.65 6.65
N THR A 196 -35.71 -17.61 7.15
CA THR A 196 -36.26 -16.52 6.34
C THR A 196 -35.16 -15.64 5.75
N ASN A 197 -35.37 -15.11 4.55
CA ASN A 197 -34.45 -14.21 3.83
C ASN A 197 -34.00 -13.02 4.70
N TYR A 198 -34.90 -12.55 5.57
CA TYR A 198 -34.65 -11.51 6.59
C TYR A 198 -33.55 -11.88 7.60
N ALA A 199 -33.37 -13.16 7.92
CA ALA A 199 -32.30 -13.60 8.82
C ALA A 199 -30.92 -13.35 8.21
N PHE A 200 -30.72 -13.63 6.92
CA PHE A 200 -29.45 -13.34 6.23
C PHE A 200 -29.15 -11.84 6.18
N ILE A 201 -30.18 -11.01 5.90
CA ILE A 201 -30.04 -9.55 5.93
C ILE A 201 -29.65 -9.08 7.33
N LEU A 202 -30.38 -9.50 8.37
CA LEU A 202 -30.13 -9.07 9.75
C LEU A 202 -28.77 -9.54 10.26
N ILE A 203 -28.41 -10.79 10.02
CA ILE A 203 -27.10 -11.33 10.40
C ILE A 203 -25.99 -10.62 9.63
N GLY A 204 -26.18 -10.37 8.33
CA GLY A 204 -25.25 -9.60 7.52
C GLY A 204 -25.01 -8.19 8.08
N LEU A 205 -26.09 -7.46 8.41
CA LEU A 205 -26.02 -6.15 9.05
C LEU A 205 -25.27 -6.19 10.38
N ILE A 206 -25.66 -7.09 11.29
CA ILE A 206 -24.99 -7.26 12.60
C ILE A 206 -23.49 -7.52 12.39
N THR A 207 -23.15 -8.38 11.43
CA THR A 207 -21.77 -8.79 11.16
C THR A 207 -20.95 -7.66 10.53
N ILE A 208 -21.54 -6.83 9.68
CA ILE A 208 -20.87 -5.64 9.12
C ILE A 208 -20.39 -4.73 10.25
N PHE A 209 -21.28 -4.40 11.19
CA PHE A 209 -20.93 -3.51 12.31
C PHE A 209 -20.02 -4.19 13.34
N ALA A 210 -20.24 -5.48 13.58
CA ALA A 210 -19.37 -6.27 14.43
C ALA A 210 -17.92 -6.33 13.89
N GLY A 211 -17.76 -6.56 12.58
CA GLY A 211 -16.44 -6.54 11.92
C GLY A 211 -15.78 -5.17 11.94
N ARG A 212 -16.57 -4.09 11.85
CA ARG A 212 -16.07 -2.71 11.93
C ARG A 212 -15.63 -2.30 13.34
N LEU A 213 -16.22 -2.91 14.37
CA LEU A 213 -16.07 -2.51 15.78
C LEU A 213 -14.61 -2.23 16.21
N PRO A 214 -13.60 -3.10 15.96
CA PRO A 214 -12.24 -2.87 16.45
C PRO A 214 -11.61 -1.62 15.84
N SER A 215 -11.66 -1.51 14.50
CA SER A 215 -11.09 -0.37 13.78
C SER A 215 -11.82 0.96 14.05
N TRP A 216 -13.12 0.90 14.38
CA TRP A 216 -13.87 2.09 14.76
C TRP A 216 -13.56 2.53 16.20
N ALA A 217 -13.40 1.59 17.14
CA ALA A 217 -12.95 1.89 18.50
C ALA A 217 -11.53 2.48 18.55
N ALA A 218 -10.70 2.18 17.54
CA ALA A 218 -9.38 2.76 17.32
C ALA A 218 -9.40 4.13 16.61
N GLY A 219 -10.59 4.68 16.29
CA GLY A 219 -10.70 5.94 15.55
C GLY A 219 -10.20 5.89 14.10
N LEU A 220 -9.97 4.69 13.55
CA LEU A 220 -9.39 4.53 12.21
C LEU A 220 -10.48 4.69 11.14
N PRO A 221 -10.24 5.48 10.09
CA PRO A 221 -11.24 5.72 9.05
C PRO A 221 -11.48 4.46 8.21
N LEU A 222 -12.72 4.26 7.76
CA LEU A 222 -13.07 3.21 6.81
C LEU A 222 -13.04 3.79 5.39
N ARG A 223 -12.06 3.38 4.57
CA ARG A 223 -11.91 3.87 3.19
C ARG A 223 -11.49 2.73 2.26
N ILE A 224 -11.91 2.81 0.99
CA ILE A 224 -11.53 1.85 -0.05
C ILE A 224 -10.25 2.35 -0.74
N GLU A 225 -9.21 2.57 0.06
CA GLU A 225 -7.88 3.02 -0.38
C GLU A 225 -6.82 2.39 0.52
N PHE A 226 -5.60 2.26 0.00
CA PHE A 226 -4.47 1.80 0.79
C PHE A 226 -4.07 2.90 1.80
N ASP A 227 -3.80 2.60 3.07
CA ASP A 227 -3.74 1.28 3.71
C ASP A 227 -4.99 0.93 4.55
N TYR A 228 -6.08 1.71 4.43
CA TYR A 228 -7.31 1.56 5.22
C TYR A 228 -8.22 0.41 4.77
N ASP A 229 -8.10 -0.03 3.53
CA ASP A 229 -8.98 -1.05 2.96
C ASP A 229 -8.79 -2.45 3.60
N ARG A 230 -7.73 -2.64 4.41
CA ARG A 230 -7.53 -3.83 5.26
C ARG A 230 -8.69 -4.11 6.20
N PHE A 231 -9.37 -3.08 6.72
CA PHE A 231 -10.49 -3.27 7.66
C PHE A 231 -11.71 -3.94 7.01
N PHE A 232 -11.78 -4.00 5.68
CA PHE A 232 -12.84 -4.76 5.01
C PHE A 232 -12.68 -6.26 5.19
N VAL A 233 -11.52 -6.76 5.65
CA VAL A 233 -11.29 -8.20 5.86
C VAL A 233 -12.25 -8.80 6.90
N SER A 234 -12.52 -8.08 7.99
CA SER A 234 -13.47 -8.50 9.02
C SER A 234 -14.93 -8.20 8.63
N ILE A 235 -15.16 -7.28 7.70
CA ILE A 235 -16.51 -6.87 7.27
C ILE A 235 -17.05 -7.74 6.12
N MET A 236 -16.16 -8.31 5.29
CA MET A 236 -16.52 -8.95 4.01
C MET A 236 -17.58 -10.06 4.16
N LEU A 237 -17.53 -10.82 5.25
CA LEU A 237 -18.47 -11.91 5.50
C LEU A 237 -19.87 -11.38 5.74
N GLY A 238 -20.00 -10.33 6.56
CA GLY A 238 -21.28 -9.67 6.81
C GLY A 238 -21.84 -9.03 5.55
N ALA A 239 -21.00 -8.34 4.79
CA ALA A 239 -21.39 -7.74 3.51
C ALA A 239 -21.90 -8.80 2.51
N SER A 240 -21.26 -9.97 2.46
CA SER A 240 -21.67 -11.08 1.59
C SER A 240 -23.03 -11.65 2.02
N LEU A 241 -23.24 -11.90 3.32
CA LEU A 241 -24.52 -12.39 3.84
C LEU A 241 -25.66 -11.38 3.59
N PHE A 242 -25.37 -10.08 3.76
CA PHE A 242 -26.30 -9.00 3.50
C PHE A 242 -26.74 -8.97 2.02
N ILE A 243 -25.79 -9.01 1.08
CA ILE A 243 -26.09 -9.04 -0.36
C ILE A 243 -26.85 -10.31 -0.75
N ILE A 244 -26.50 -11.48 -0.21
CA ILE A 244 -27.24 -12.71 -0.47
C ILE A 244 -28.69 -12.59 0.02
N GLY A 245 -28.90 -12.06 1.22
CA GLY A 245 -30.23 -11.83 1.78
C GLY A 245 -31.07 -10.85 0.96
N LEU A 246 -30.45 -9.76 0.48
CA LEU A 246 -31.11 -8.81 -0.42
C LEU A 246 -31.44 -9.43 -1.78
N ALA A 247 -30.50 -10.17 -2.38
CA ALA A 247 -30.71 -10.85 -3.65
C ALA A 247 -31.86 -11.86 -3.54
N ASP A 248 -31.97 -12.57 -2.42
CA ASP A 248 -33.05 -13.53 -2.17
C ASP A 248 -34.40 -12.85 -1.90
N LEU A 249 -34.40 -11.64 -1.34
CA LEU A 249 -35.62 -10.85 -1.15
C LEU A 249 -36.13 -10.23 -2.46
N MET A 250 -35.23 -9.70 -3.29
CA MET A 250 -35.56 -8.99 -4.53
C MET A 250 -35.78 -9.93 -5.71
N LEU A 251 -34.97 -10.98 -5.83
CA LEU A 251 -35.03 -11.95 -6.91
C LEU A 251 -35.64 -13.24 -6.35
N ARG A 252 -36.88 -13.53 -6.74
CA ARG A 252 -37.56 -14.80 -6.42
C ARG A 252 -36.67 -15.99 -6.78
N GLU A 253 -36.90 -17.13 -6.12
CA GLU A 253 -36.22 -18.41 -6.42
C GLU A 253 -36.16 -18.67 -7.93
N GLY A 254 -34.95 -18.73 -8.51
CA GLY A 254 -34.78 -18.93 -9.95
C GLY A 254 -33.41 -18.54 -10.51
N ARG A 255 -33.26 -18.71 -11.83
CA ARG A 255 -32.00 -18.48 -12.56
C ARG A 255 -31.48 -17.04 -12.45
N GLY A 256 -32.36 -16.04 -12.27
CA GLY A 256 -31.96 -14.64 -12.13
C GLY A 256 -31.04 -14.38 -10.94
N LYS A 257 -31.30 -15.01 -9.78
CA LYS A 257 -30.42 -14.96 -8.60
C LYS A 257 -29.05 -15.55 -8.90
N ILE A 258 -29.01 -16.71 -9.55
CA ILE A 258 -27.78 -17.40 -9.92
C ILE A 258 -26.96 -16.52 -10.89
N ILE A 259 -27.60 -15.91 -11.89
CA ILE A 259 -26.95 -14.99 -12.83
C ILE A 259 -26.35 -13.80 -12.08
N LEU A 260 -27.14 -13.12 -11.23
CA LEU A 260 -26.64 -11.96 -10.47
C LEU A 260 -25.42 -12.32 -9.63
N LEU A 261 -25.49 -13.40 -8.85
CA LEU A 261 -24.37 -13.81 -7.99
C LEU A 261 -23.14 -14.22 -8.81
N SER A 262 -23.34 -14.91 -9.94
CA SER A 262 -22.24 -15.30 -10.84
C SER A 262 -21.57 -14.09 -11.48
N VAL A 263 -22.35 -13.06 -11.84
CA VAL A 263 -21.82 -11.79 -12.36
C VAL A 263 -21.05 -11.06 -11.27
N LEU A 264 -21.58 -10.93 -10.05
CA LEU A 264 -20.90 -10.27 -8.93
C LEU A 264 -19.58 -10.96 -8.55
N ILE A 265 -19.57 -12.29 -8.49
CA ILE A 265 -18.36 -13.07 -8.20
C ILE A 265 -17.34 -12.94 -9.34
N GLY A 266 -17.77 -13.08 -10.60
CA GLY A 266 -16.87 -12.91 -11.74
C GLY A 266 -16.27 -11.51 -11.79
N MET A 267 -17.08 -10.48 -11.50
CA MET A 267 -16.62 -9.10 -11.47
C MET A 267 -15.62 -8.84 -10.34
N SER A 268 -15.90 -9.37 -9.15
CA SER A 268 -14.99 -9.31 -8.02
C SER A 268 -13.66 -10.02 -8.31
N THR A 269 -13.70 -11.13 -9.06
CA THR A 269 -12.50 -11.87 -9.46
C THR A 269 -11.65 -11.06 -10.45
N ALA A 270 -12.27 -10.49 -11.48
CA ALA A 270 -11.59 -9.60 -12.42
C ALA A 270 -11.01 -8.35 -11.72
N TYR A 271 -11.75 -7.79 -10.76
CA TYR A 271 -11.28 -6.67 -9.95
C TYR A 271 -10.01 -7.04 -9.17
N GLN A 272 -10.01 -8.17 -8.46
CA GLN A 272 -8.84 -8.62 -7.70
C GLN A 272 -7.63 -8.90 -8.59
N PHE A 273 -7.83 -9.34 -9.83
CA PHE A 273 -6.75 -9.44 -10.82
C PHE A 273 -6.16 -8.08 -11.18
N THR A 274 -6.99 -7.06 -11.45
CA THR A 274 -6.52 -5.71 -11.74
C THR A 274 -5.70 -5.15 -10.58
N ILE A 275 -6.15 -5.37 -9.35
CA ILE A 275 -5.42 -5.02 -8.13
C ILE A 275 -4.07 -5.75 -8.05
N ALA A 276 -4.04 -7.06 -8.32
CA ALA A 276 -2.80 -7.84 -8.37
C ALA A 276 -1.78 -7.22 -9.34
N ASN A 277 -2.24 -6.82 -10.52
CA ASN A 277 -1.39 -6.18 -11.51
C ASN A 277 -0.90 -4.79 -11.06
N THR A 278 -1.69 -4.04 -10.28
CA THR A 278 -1.20 -2.78 -9.69
C THR A 278 -0.09 -3.02 -8.66
N TYR A 279 -0.18 -4.06 -7.82
CA TYR A 279 0.92 -4.44 -6.91
C TYR A 279 2.17 -4.87 -7.69
N ARG A 280 2.00 -5.66 -8.76
CA ARG A 280 3.12 -6.06 -9.63
C ARG A 280 3.83 -4.85 -10.26
N ARG A 281 3.07 -3.86 -10.74
CA ARG A 281 3.63 -2.64 -11.32
C ARG A 281 4.35 -1.79 -10.26
N ASP A 282 3.77 -1.66 -9.08
CA ASP A 282 4.39 -0.92 -7.99
C ASP A 282 5.70 -1.57 -7.52
N LEU A 283 5.73 -2.91 -7.41
CA LEU A 283 6.97 -3.65 -7.13
C LEU A 283 8.04 -3.41 -8.21
N ALA A 284 7.67 -3.42 -9.50
CA ALA A 284 8.61 -3.12 -10.57
C ALA A 284 9.16 -1.68 -10.46
N ASN A 285 8.32 -0.70 -10.10
CA ASN A 285 8.76 0.67 -9.87
C ASN A 285 9.71 0.78 -8.67
N GLN A 286 9.45 0.05 -7.58
CA GLN A 286 10.33 0.02 -6.41
C GLN A 286 11.68 -0.64 -6.75
N GLN A 287 11.67 -1.73 -7.52
CA GLN A 287 12.89 -2.39 -8.00
C GLN A 287 13.73 -1.45 -8.87
N GLU A 288 13.09 -0.78 -9.85
CA GLU A 288 13.76 0.20 -10.70
C GLU A 288 14.35 1.36 -9.87
N PHE A 289 13.61 1.85 -8.86
CA PHE A 289 14.11 2.86 -7.94
C PHE A 289 15.39 2.43 -7.21
N PHE A 290 15.44 1.21 -6.65
CA PHE A 290 16.64 0.72 -5.96
C PHE A 290 17.80 0.44 -6.91
N TRP A 291 17.54 0.03 -8.15
CA TRP A 291 18.58 -0.06 -9.17
C TRP A 291 19.17 1.31 -9.51
N GLN A 292 18.33 2.32 -9.76
CA GLN A 292 18.80 3.69 -9.95
C GLN A 292 19.56 4.21 -8.72
N MET A 293 19.14 3.82 -7.51
CA MET A 293 19.86 4.13 -6.28
C MET A 293 21.25 3.50 -6.26
N SER A 294 21.37 2.21 -6.59
CA SER A 294 22.67 1.52 -6.67
C SER A 294 23.63 2.11 -7.71
N TRP A 295 23.09 2.69 -8.79
CA TRP A 295 23.87 3.36 -9.81
C TRP A 295 24.32 4.76 -9.40
N ARG A 296 23.42 5.54 -8.79
CA ARG A 296 23.67 6.94 -8.35
C ARG A 296 24.44 7.03 -7.03
N ILE A 297 24.26 6.06 -6.14
CA ILE A 297 24.81 6.01 -4.80
C ILE A 297 25.54 4.65 -4.68
N PRO A 298 26.79 4.54 -5.16
CA PRO A 298 27.51 3.27 -5.13
C PRO A 298 27.77 2.75 -3.72
N THR A 299 27.98 3.64 -2.75
CA THR A 299 28.10 3.33 -1.32
C THR A 299 27.73 4.58 -0.54
N LEU A 300 27.22 4.39 0.68
CA LEU A 300 26.73 5.45 1.55
C LEU A 300 27.40 5.34 2.92
N GLU A 301 27.88 6.45 3.49
CA GLU A 301 28.42 6.46 4.85
C GLU A 301 27.36 6.07 5.89
N GLU A 302 27.76 5.28 6.90
CA GLU A 302 26.85 4.85 7.96
C GLU A 302 26.28 6.03 8.78
N ASN A 303 25.14 5.80 9.43
CA ASN A 303 24.36 6.79 10.18
C ASN A 303 23.78 7.91 9.29
N THR A 304 23.49 7.58 8.03
CA THR A 304 22.93 8.51 7.05
C THR A 304 21.42 8.36 6.93
N ALA A 305 20.72 9.49 7.05
CA ALA A 305 19.30 9.59 6.74
C ALA A 305 19.10 9.88 5.25
N VAL A 306 18.32 9.06 4.55
CA VAL A 306 17.87 9.30 3.19
C VAL A 306 16.50 9.96 3.24
N LEU A 307 16.42 11.24 2.89
CA LEU A 307 15.21 12.03 3.00
C LEU A 307 14.55 12.18 1.64
N ALA A 308 13.24 11.93 1.57
CA ALA A 308 12.42 12.21 0.41
C ALA A 308 11.20 13.03 0.84
N TYR A 309 10.60 13.85 -0.02
CA TYR A 309 9.30 14.45 0.32
C TYR A 309 8.23 13.36 0.47
N GLU A 310 7.97 12.66 -0.64
CA GLU A 310 7.25 11.40 -0.78
C GLU A 310 7.80 10.74 -2.06
N LEU A 311 7.75 9.41 -2.16
CA LEU A 311 8.11 8.68 -3.39
C LEU A 311 6.84 8.25 -4.13
N PRO A 312 6.90 8.09 -5.47
CA PRO A 312 5.72 7.83 -6.31
C PRO A 312 5.29 6.35 -6.28
N PHE A 313 5.19 5.79 -5.07
CA PHE A 313 4.75 4.41 -4.83
C PHE A 313 3.35 4.41 -4.25
N LYS A 314 2.52 3.48 -4.74
CA LYS A 314 1.14 3.33 -4.29
C LYS A 314 1.05 2.52 -3.00
N TYR A 315 1.92 1.53 -2.83
CA TYR A 315 1.86 0.55 -1.73
C TYR A 315 3.07 0.61 -0.80
N ALA A 316 3.80 1.73 -0.82
CA ALA A 316 4.88 2.03 0.11
C ALA A 316 4.72 3.44 0.69
N SER A 317 4.83 3.57 2.01
CA SER A 317 4.82 4.85 2.73
C SER A 317 6.06 4.99 3.61
N ASP A 318 6.48 6.23 3.87
CA ASP A 318 7.50 6.62 4.86
C ASP A 318 8.58 5.54 5.16
N TYR A 319 8.71 5.07 6.41
CA TYR A 319 9.77 4.13 6.81
C TYR A 319 9.70 2.74 6.16
N GLN A 320 8.70 2.43 5.34
CA GLN A 320 8.51 1.07 4.80
C GLN A 320 9.66 0.62 3.88
N LEU A 321 10.39 1.56 3.29
CA LEU A 321 11.55 1.25 2.42
C LEU A 321 12.89 1.22 3.17
N THR A 322 12.91 1.51 4.47
CA THR A 322 14.14 1.46 5.30
C THR A 322 14.75 0.06 5.33
N SER A 323 13.94 -0.99 5.36
CA SER A 323 14.46 -2.38 5.34
C SER A 323 15.20 -2.67 4.03
N SER A 324 14.60 -2.33 2.90
CA SER A 324 15.23 -2.48 1.58
C SER A 324 16.49 -1.63 1.42
N LEU A 325 16.52 -0.42 1.99
CA LEU A 325 17.72 0.43 2.01
C LEU A 325 18.88 -0.24 2.77
N ASN A 326 18.60 -0.87 3.91
CA ASN A 326 19.64 -1.54 4.69
C ASN A 326 20.06 -2.88 4.06
N TRP A 327 19.16 -3.62 3.41
CA TRP A 327 19.56 -4.79 2.62
C TRP A 327 20.45 -4.42 1.42
N LEU A 328 20.29 -3.20 0.88
CA LEU A 328 21.13 -2.69 -0.18
C LEU A 328 22.56 -2.36 0.31
N TYR A 329 22.68 -1.54 1.34
CA TYR A 329 23.98 -0.99 1.76
C TYR A 329 24.64 -1.69 2.95
N ALA A 330 23.88 -2.46 3.73
CA ALA A 330 24.37 -3.25 4.87
C ALA A 330 23.79 -4.69 4.87
N PRO A 331 24.02 -5.48 3.80
CA PRO A 331 23.44 -6.82 3.66
C PRO A 331 23.86 -7.79 4.76
N ASP A 332 25.06 -7.60 5.34
CA ASP A 332 25.63 -8.46 6.39
C ASP A 332 25.36 -7.94 7.82
N LEU A 333 24.41 -7.01 7.98
CA LEU A 333 24.09 -6.39 9.27
C LEU A 333 23.63 -7.44 10.30
N ASN A 334 24.35 -7.52 11.42
CA ASN A 334 24.03 -8.38 12.56
C ASN A 334 23.81 -7.57 13.85
N SER A 335 23.26 -6.36 13.73
CA SER A 335 22.98 -5.44 14.84
C SER A 335 21.50 -5.05 14.90
N ARG A 336 21.07 -4.56 16.07
CA ARG A 336 19.78 -3.86 16.21
C ARG A 336 19.87 -2.37 15.93
N ASP A 337 21.07 -1.84 15.75
CA ASP A 337 21.29 -0.46 15.31
C ASP A 337 21.51 -0.49 13.80
N ILE A 338 20.52 0.03 13.05
CA ILE A 338 20.57 0.08 11.59
C ILE A 338 21.36 1.32 11.13
N PRO A 339 22.25 1.19 10.13
CA PRO A 339 23.09 2.30 9.67
C PRO A 339 22.35 3.33 8.79
N TYR A 340 21.22 2.97 8.19
CA TYR A 340 20.52 3.84 7.26
C TYR A 340 19.03 3.93 7.57
N MET A 341 18.44 5.09 7.30
CA MET A 341 17.00 5.27 7.43
C MET A 341 16.43 6.08 6.29
N LEU A 342 15.38 5.56 5.63
CA LEU A 342 14.63 6.30 4.62
C LEU A 342 13.40 6.91 5.28
N MET A 343 13.22 8.23 5.13
CA MET A 343 12.12 8.95 5.78
C MET A 343 11.43 9.92 4.81
N TYR A 344 10.11 10.05 4.95
CA TYR A 344 9.32 11.05 4.24
C TYR A 344 9.22 12.33 5.07
N LEU A 345 9.71 13.42 4.50
CA LEU A 345 9.76 14.74 5.13
C LEU A 345 8.36 15.18 5.60
N LYS A 346 7.35 14.99 4.74
CA LYS A 346 5.95 15.35 5.01
C LYS A 346 5.36 14.67 6.24
N THR A 347 5.84 13.47 6.56
CA THR A 347 5.31 12.65 7.66
C THR A 347 6.07 12.89 8.96
N ARG A 348 7.36 13.23 8.90
CA ARG A 348 8.28 13.21 10.05
C ARG A 348 8.73 14.57 10.54
N PHE A 349 8.57 15.62 9.73
CA PHE A 349 9.03 16.95 10.07
C PHE A 349 7.89 17.94 9.94
N ASN A 350 7.86 18.93 10.82
CA ASN A 350 7.22 20.19 10.47
C ASN A 350 8.17 20.98 9.57
N VAL A 351 7.64 21.76 8.63
CA VAL A 351 8.44 22.64 7.75
C VAL A 351 9.48 23.45 8.54
N SER A 352 9.07 24.04 9.67
CA SER A 352 9.95 24.84 10.53
C SER A 352 11.11 24.08 11.19
N GLU A 353 11.07 22.76 11.22
CA GLU A 353 12.06 21.86 11.85
C GLU A 353 13.09 21.32 10.85
N ILE A 354 12.91 21.57 9.56
CA ILE A 354 13.84 21.15 8.50
C ILE A 354 15.08 22.05 8.54
N LYS A 355 16.00 21.72 9.45
CA LYS A 355 17.26 22.45 9.68
C LYS A 355 18.38 21.48 10.02
N ALA A 356 19.60 21.87 9.67
CA ALA A 356 20.82 21.13 9.97
C ALA A 356 21.03 20.98 11.49
N ASP A 357 21.92 20.07 11.86
CA ASP A 357 22.44 19.81 13.20
C ASP A 357 21.41 19.31 14.23
N ASN A 358 20.30 18.71 13.77
CA ASN A 358 19.31 18.11 14.64
C ASN A 358 19.50 16.59 14.71
N PRO A 359 19.52 15.99 15.93
CA PRO A 359 19.61 14.54 16.06
C PRO A 359 18.35 13.86 15.52
N ILE A 360 18.54 12.77 14.78
CA ILE A 360 17.48 11.89 14.30
C ILE A 360 17.61 10.59 15.08
N GLN A 361 16.68 10.33 16.00
CA GLN A 361 16.62 9.08 16.76
C GLN A 361 15.27 8.43 16.50
N VAL A 362 15.28 7.22 15.97
CA VAL A 362 14.05 6.51 15.62
C VAL A 362 14.09 5.08 16.11
N GLU A 363 13.13 4.73 16.94
CA GLU A 363 12.83 3.35 17.30
C GLU A 363 11.95 2.73 16.19
N TYR A 364 12.58 2.02 15.26
CA TYR A 364 11.89 1.35 14.16
C TYR A 364 11.57 -0.09 14.53
N ARG A 365 10.43 -0.28 15.21
CA ARG A 365 9.95 -1.60 15.69
C ARG A 365 10.96 -2.29 16.62
N THR A 366 11.82 -3.14 16.07
CA THR A 366 12.77 -3.97 16.83
C THR A 366 14.22 -3.49 16.67
N VAL A 367 14.43 -2.44 15.88
CA VAL A 367 15.74 -1.86 15.59
C VAL A 367 15.71 -0.35 15.82
N ASN A 368 16.88 0.25 15.99
CA ASN A 368 17.04 1.68 16.23
C ASN A 368 17.89 2.30 15.14
N PHE A 369 17.57 3.54 14.77
CA PHE A 369 18.41 4.38 13.94
C PHE A 369 18.87 5.59 14.75
N ASN A 370 20.15 5.93 14.63
CA ASN A 370 20.74 7.12 15.21
C ASN A 370 21.50 7.88 14.11
N GLY A 371 21.07 9.09 13.81
CA GLY A 371 21.69 9.95 12.80
C GLY A 371 21.54 11.43 13.13
N ASN A 372 21.82 12.28 12.16
CA ASN A 372 21.67 13.73 12.28
C ASN A 372 21.18 14.30 10.95
N THR A 373 20.42 15.40 10.97
CA THR A 373 19.99 16.08 9.74
C THR A 373 21.16 16.60 8.90
N SER A 374 22.31 16.90 9.50
CA SER A 374 23.56 17.23 8.78
C SER A 374 24.20 16.02 8.09
N ASN A 375 23.82 14.80 8.51
CA ASN A 375 24.23 13.54 7.91
C ASN A 375 23.07 12.96 7.10
N SER A 376 22.57 13.75 6.15
CA SER A 376 21.44 13.34 5.33
C SER A 376 21.72 13.49 3.84
N VAL A 377 21.10 12.63 3.04
CA VAL A 377 21.06 12.74 1.58
C VAL A 377 19.61 12.93 1.18
N VAL A 378 19.31 14.04 0.52
CA VAL A 378 17.97 14.30 0.01
C VAL A 378 17.85 13.75 -1.40
N ILE A 379 16.84 12.91 -1.60
CA ILE A 379 16.54 12.31 -2.89
C ILE A 379 15.20 12.82 -3.42
N TYR A 380 15.11 12.87 -4.74
CA TYR A 380 13.88 13.19 -5.45
C TYR A 380 13.70 12.24 -6.62
N LYS A 381 12.48 11.72 -6.76
CA LYS A 381 12.11 10.79 -7.83
C LYS A 381 10.69 11.09 -8.27
N GLU A 382 10.56 11.76 -9.39
CA GLU A 382 9.28 11.96 -10.07
C GLU A 382 8.78 10.62 -10.67
N ALA A 383 7.48 10.53 -10.96
CA ALA A 383 6.88 9.30 -11.50
C ALA A 383 7.56 8.87 -12.82
N ASP A 384 7.81 9.83 -13.73
CA ASP A 384 8.39 9.56 -15.05
C ASP A 384 9.89 9.93 -15.16
N GLY A 385 10.47 10.56 -14.14
CA GLY A 385 11.87 11.00 -14.14
C GLY A 385 12.87 9.96 -13.62
N CYS A 386 14.15 10.31 -13.63
CA CYS A 386 15.22 9.54 -13.01
C CYS A 386 15.42 9.90 -11.53
N LEU A 387 16.07 9.02 -10.76
CA LEU A 387 16.44 9.30 -9.38
C LEU A 387 17.47 10.43 -9.33
N ARG A 388 17.17 11.45 -8.55
CA ARG A 388 18.03 12.60 -8.30
C ARG A 388 18.47 12.59 -6.84
N VAL A 389 19.76 12.80 -6.62
CA VAL A 389 20.27 13.28 -5.33
C VAL A 389 20.31 14.79 -5.44
N LEU A 390 19.61 15.50 -4.55
CA LEU A 390 19.58 16.96 -4.58
C LEU A 390 20.86 17.48 -3.92
N ASP A 391 21.71 18.13 -4.68
CA ASP A 391 22.96 18.74 -4.21
C ASP A 391 22.73 20.26 -4.06
N PRO A 392 22.94 20.88 -2.88
CA PRO A 392 22.72 22.31 -2.67
C PRO A 392 23.46 23.23 -3.66
N ILE A 393 24.56 22.77 -4.28
CA ILE A 393 25.32 23.54 -5.26
C ILE A 393 24.57 23.63 -6.60
N TYR A 394 23.85 22.57 -6.97
CA TYR A 394 23.25 22.41 -8.29
C TYR A 394 21.74 22.39 -8.27
N ASN A 395 21.14 22.26 -7.08
CA ASN A 395 19.72 22.15 -6.88
C ASN A 395 19.24 23.22 -5.91
N ASN A 396 18.10 23.80 -6.27
CA ASN A 396 17.34 24.79 -5.54
C ASN A 396 15.87 24.70 -6.01
N ASP A 397 15.02 25.60 -5.54
CA ASP A 397 13.62 25.73 -5.96
C ASP A 397 13.44 25.86 -7.49
N GLU A 398 14.37 26.52 -8.18
CA GLU A 398 14.36 26.68 -9.63
C GLU A 398 14.52 25.35 -10.39
N THR A 399 15.25 24.39 -9.81
CA THR A 399 15.54 23.07 -10.41
C THR A 399 14.52 21.99 -10.04
N VAL A 400 13.57 22.33 -9.18
CA VAL A 400 12.42 21.49 -8.83
C VAL A 400 11.14 22.35 -8.85
N PRO A 401 10.81 22.95 -10.01
CA PRO A 401 9.64 23.82 -10.10
C PRO A 401 8.39 23.04 -9.67
N ASP A 402 7.50 23.72 -8.94
CA ASP A 402 6.27 23.17 -8.36
C ASP A 402 6.47 22.10 -7.27
N ALA A 403 7.71 21.83 -6.84
CA ALA A 403 7.95 20.96 -5.71
C ALA A 403 7.39 21.54 -4.41
N ASN A 404 7.05 20.64 -3.49
CA ASN A 404 6.51 21.04 -2.20
C ASN A 404 7.59 21.74 -1.35
N ILE A 405 7.18 22.73 -0.54
CA ILE A 405 8.05 23.46 0.38
C ILE A 405 8.88 22.55 1.30
N TYR A 406 8.36 21.38 1.69
CA TYR A 406 9.13 20.38 2.44
C TYR A 406 10.39 19.94 1.70
N LEU A 407 10.29 19.65 0.39
CA LEU A 407 11.44 19.25 -0.43
C LEU A 407 12.42 20.41 -0.58
N ILE A 408 11.91 21.60 -0.92
CA ILE A 408 12.71 22.79 -1.18
C ILE A 408 13.58 23.13 0.04
N GLN A 409 12.99 23.13 1.24
CA GLN A 409 13.74 23.41 2.47
C GLN A 409 14.74 22.31 2.82
N ALA A 410 14.46 21.07 2.44
CA ALA A 410 15.36 19.96 2.72
C ALA A 410 16.60 19.97 1.83
N ILE A 411 16.59 20.62 0.65
CA ILE A 411 17.74 20.65 -0.27
C ILE A 411 19.04 21.00 0.47
N GLU A 412 19.01 22.05 1.30
CA GLU A 412 20.15 22.53 2.10
C GLU A 412 20.66 21.53 3.16
N LEU A 413 19.87 20.51 3.52
CA LEU A 413 20.29 19.44 4.43
C LEU A 413 21.09 18.34 3.72
N SER A 414 20.97 18.27 2.40
CA SER A 414 21.57 17.21 1.61
C SER A 414 23.08 17.37 1.55
N ASN A 415 23.80 16.32 1.94
CA ASN A 415 25.25 16.24 1.89
C ASN A 415 25.68 15.12 0.94
N PRO A 416 25.97 15.43 -0.34
CA PRO A 416 26.42 14.44 -1.31
C PRO A 416 27.76 13.79 -1.00
N ASP A 417 28.59 14.39 -0.13
CA ASP A 417 29.91 13.83 0.24
C ASP A 417 29.79 12.50 1.01
N LEU A 418 28.60 12.23 1.58
CA LEU A 418 28.27 10.93 2.20
C LEU A 418 28.21 9.79 1.17
N ILE A 419 28.17 10.10 -0.12
CA ILE A 419 28.17 9.13 -1.22
C ILE A 419 29.61 8.83 -1.63
N LEU A 420 30.08 7.63 -1.30
CA LEU A 420 31.45 7.20 -1.58
C LEU A 420 31.58 6.65 -3.00
N LEU A 421 32.32 7.36 -3.87
CA LEU A 421 32.41 7.06 -5.31
C LEU A 421 33.40 5.93 -5.65
N ASP A 422 34.47 5.76 -4.87
CA ASP A 422 35.55 4.79 -5.13
C ASP A 422 35.21 3.36 -4.69
N ALA A 423 34.04 3.16 -4.07
CA ALA A 423 33.61 1.87 -3.55
C ALA A 423 32.86 1.06 -4.61
N LYS A 424 32.97 -0.27 -4.51
CA LYS A 424 32.26 -1.18 -5.40
C LYS A 424 30.75 -1.10 -5.13
N SER A 425 29.95 -0.93 -6.17
CA SER A 425 28.49 -0.98 -6.08
C SER A 425 28.01 -2.24 -5.34
N PRO A 426 26.93 -2.13 -4.55
CA PRO A 426 26.42 -3.24 -3.76
C PRO A 426 25.99 -4.40 -4.65
N ALA A 427 26.14 -5.62 -4.14
CA ALA A 427 25.63 -6.80 -4.82
C ALA A 427 24.12 -6.87 -4.61
N MET A 428 23.35 -6.56 -5.67
CA MET A 428 21.89 -6.58 -5.63
C MET A 428 21.35 -8.00 -5.50
N GLU A 429 20.66 -8.29 -4.39
CA GLU A 429 20.00 -9.59 -4.21
C GLU A 429 18.79 -9.71 -5.14
N LYS A 430 18.90 -10.59 -6.15
CA LYS A 430 17.89 -10.76 -7.21
C LYS A 430 16.49 -11.11 -6.71
N THR A 431 16.38 -11.81 -5.58
CA THR A 431 15.09 -12.17 -4.96
C THR A 431 14.30 -10.95 -4.48
N LEU A 432 15.01 -9.90 -4.05
CA LEU A 432 14.43 -8.66 -3.53
C LEU A 432 14.32 -7.60 -4.63
N PHE A 433 15.42 -7.33 -5.32
CA PHE A 433 15.54 -6.20 -6.25
C PHE A 433 15.30 -6.59 -7.71
N GLY A 434 15.09 -7.87 -8.01
CA GLY A 434 14.90 -8.34 -9.38
C GLY A 434 16.20 -8.35 -10.19
N ASP A 435 16.05 -8.54 -11.49
CA ASP A 435 17.16 -8.42 -12.44
C ASP A 435 17.51 -6.96 -12.70
N GLU A 436 18.77 -6.70 -13.05
CA GLU A 436 19.18 -5.37 -13.48
C GLU A 436 18.33 -4.93 -14.69
N PRO A 437 17.66 -3.77 -14.60
CA PRO A 437 16.89 -3.26 -15.72
C PRO A 437 17.81 -2.86 -16.86
N ALA A 438 17.26 -2.80 -18.07
CA ALA A 438 18.02 -2.35 -19.23
C ALA A 438 18.59 -0.94 -19.00
N HIS A 439 19.84 -0.73 -19.43
CA HIS A 439 20.54 0.55 -19.33
C HIS A 439 19.93 1.56 -20.31
N THR A 440 18.84 2.19 -19.90
CA THR A 440 18.16 3.27 -20.62
C THR A 440 18.66 4.63 -20.12
N TRP A 441 17.99 5.72 -20.51
CA TRP A 441 18.37 7.09 -20.12
C TRP A 441 18.73 7.25 -18.63
N CYS A 442 17.92 6.71 -17.71
CA CYS A 442 18.19 6.87 -16.28
C CYS A 442 19.47 6.20 -15.79
N TYR A 443 19.94 5.15 -16.45
CA TYR A 443 21.24 4.58 -16.17
C TYR A 443 22.35 5.60 -16.50
N PHE A 444 22.35 6.12 -17.73
CA PHE A 444 23.35 7.10 -18.16
C PHE A 444 23.29 8.40 -17.35
N TYR A 445 22.08 8.89 -17.05
CA TYR A 445 21.88 10.06 -16.20
C TYR A 445 22.43 9.88 -14.79
N THR A 446 22.07 8.78 -14.11
CA THR A 446 22.55 8.54 -12.73
C THR A 446 24.06 8.31 -12.68
N LYS A 447 24.64 7.67 -13.69
CA LYS A 447 26.11 7.55 -13.84
C LYS A 447 26.76 8.90 -14.14
N ALA A 448 26.17 9.73 -14.99
CA ALA A 448 26.68 11.06 -15.27
C ALA A 448 26.70 11.92 -14.00
N GLU A 449 25.67 11.84 -13.16
CA GLU A 449 25.63 12.53 -11.86
C GLU A 449 26.74 12.06 -10.90
N VAL A 450 27.08 10.77 -10.89
CA VAL A 450 28.23 10.24 -10.12
C VAL A 450 29.55 10.80 -10.64
N VAL A 451 29.74 10.81 -11.95
CA VAL A 451 30.95 11.34 -12.61
C VAL A 451 31.08 12.85 -12.42
N ARG A 452 29.95 13.58 -12.45
CA ARG A 452 29.87 15.01 -12.15
C ARG A 452 30.33 15.30 -10.72
N GLN A 453 29.95 14.47 -9.76
CA GLN A 453 30.39 14.59 -8.37
C GLN A 453 31.92 14.44 -8.23
N ALA A 454 32.57 13.66 -9.10
CA ALA A 454 34.02 13.57 -9.20
C ALA A 454 34.67 14.72 -10.02
N GLY A 455 33.88 15.61 -10.63
CA GLY A 455 34.35 16.73 -11.44
C GLY A 455 34.84 16.37 -12.84
N ASN A 456 34.57 15.15 -13.33
CA ASN A 456 35.04 14.69 -14.65
C ASN A 456 34.04 15.02 -15.78
N TRP A 457 34.07 16.25 -16.28
CA TRP A 457 33.10 16.74 -17.27
C TRP A 457 33.18 16.04 -18.64
N ASP A 458 34.36 15.59 -19.06
CA ASP A 458 34.53 14.88 -20.34
C ASP A 458 33.77 13.55 -20.34
N GLU A 459 33.87 12.79 -19.24
CA GLU A 459 33.17 11.51 -19.08
C GLU A 459 31.64 11.69 -18.96
N VAL A 460 31.17 12.81 -18.37
CA VAL A 460 29.73 13.17 -18.39
C VAL A 460 29.23 13.31 -19.83
N ILE A 461 30.00 13.93 -20.72
CA ILE A 461 29.66 14.09 -22.13
C ILE A 461 29.70 12.76 -22.87
N ASP A 462 30.66 11.89 -22.56
CA ASP A 462 30.74 10.57 -23.19
C ASP A 462 29.52 9.71 -22.85
N LEU A 463 29.05 9.73 -21.59
CA LEU A 463 27.81 9.08 -21.17
C LEU A 463 26.58 9.63 -21.91
N TYR A 464 26.50 10.95 -22.10
CA TYR A 464 25.44 11.59 -22.89
C TYR A 464 25.42 11.10 -24.34
N ARG A 465 26.59 11.10 -24.99
CA ARG A 465 26.73 10.66 -26.39
C ARG A 465 26.42 9.18 -26.55
N GLU A 466 26.80 8.36 -25.58
CA GLU A 466 26.44 6.94 -25.57
C GLU A 466 24.93 6.75 -25.44
N ALA A 467 24.26 7.49 -24.56
CA ALA A 467 22.81 7.45 -24.43
C ALA A 467 22.12 7.85 -25.75
N GLU A 468 22.52 8.98 -26.36
CA GLU A 468 21.96 9.45 -27.64
C GLU A 468 22.19 8.46 -28.78
N LYS A 469 23.39 7.87 -28.87
CA LYS A 469 23.72 6.86 -29.87
C LYS A 469 22.82 5.63 -29.79
N ASN A 470 22.38 5.28 -28.59
CA ASN A 470 21.44 4.19 -28.34
C ASN A 470 19.96 4.62 -28.45
N GLY A 471 19.70 5.88 -28.85
CA GLY A 471 18.35 6.41 -29.04
C GLY A 471 17.64 6.77 -27.73
N PHE A 472 18.38 6.95 -26.64
CA PHE A 472 17.84 7.39 -25.36
C PHE A 472 17.96 8.91 -25.20
N SER A 473 16.98 9.51 -24.54
CA SER A 473 16.92 10.94 -24.25
C SER A 473 16.23 11.19 -22.92
N ALA A 474 16.43 12.39 -22.37
CA ALA A 474 15.74 12.84 -21.17
C ALA A 474 14.22 12.68 -21.25
N LYS A 475 13.65 12.13 -20.19
CA LYS A 475 12.19 12.11 -20.00
C LYS A 475 11.72 13.42 -19.40
N LEU A 476 12.48 13.97 -18.45
CA LEU A 476 12.23 15.27 -17.87
C LEU A 476 13.29 16.28 -18.35
N PRO A 477 12.89 17.46 -18.84
CA PRO A 477 13.83 18.46 -19.34
C PRO A 477 14.90 18.89 -18.32
N VAL A 478 14.59 18.84 -17.02
CA VAL A 478 15.55 19.13 -15.94
C VAL A 478 16.76 18.19 -15.93
N GLU A 479 16.61 16.96 -16.44
CA GLU A 479 17.70 15.98 -16.54
C GLU A 479 18.77 16.41 -17.55
N ASN A 480 18.47 17.37 -18.43
CA ASN A 480 19.46 17.93 -19.37
C ASN A 480 20.43 18.91 -18.70
N LEU A 481 20.11 19.46 -17.53
CA LEU A 481 20.92 20.52 -16.90
C LEU A 481 22.38 20.09 -16.69
N ILE A 482 22.61 18.88 -16.18
CA ILE A 482 23.97 18.32 -16.02
C ILE A 482 24.76 18.32 -17.34
N PHE A 483 24.11 17.94 -18.44
CA PHE A 483 24.78 17.81 -19.73
C PHE A 483 25.02 19.18 -20.38
N ILE A 484 24.10 20.13 -20.21
CA ILE A 484 24.32 21.54 -20.59
C ILE A 484 25.56 22.08 -19.87
N GLU A 485 25.64 21.85 -18.56
CA GLU A 485 26.77 22.27 -17.76
C GLU A 485 28.07 21.60 -18.20
N ALA A 486 28.08 20.27 -18.42
CA ALA A 486 29.27 19.57 -18.87
C ALA A 486 29.78 20.08 -20.22
N PHE A 487 28.88 20.30 -21.20
CA PHE A 487 29.25 20.91 -22.47
C PHE A 487 29.81 22.32 -22.30
N ALA A 488 29.23 23.13 -21.42
CA ALA A 488 29.74 24.48 -21.16
C ALA A 488 31.13 24.46 -20.49
N GLN A 489 31.33 23.59 -19.49
CA GLN A 489 32.59 23.45 -18.74
C GLN A 489 33.76 22.97 -19.62
N THR A 490 33.48 22.14 -20.64
CA THR A 490 34.47 21.65 -21.60
C THR A 490 34.68 22.57 -22.81
N GLY A 491 34.02 23.74 -22.84
CA GLY A 491 34.12 24.71 -23.93
C GLY A 491 33.33 24.34 -25.18
N ASN A 492 32.48 23.31 -25.13
CA ASN A 492 31.57 22.93 -26.20
C ASN A 492 30.28 23.76 -26.16
N VAL A 493 30.44 25.07 -26.30
CA VAL A 493 29.38 26.06 -26.10
C VAL A 493 28.21 25.87 -27.07
N GLU A 494 28.48 25.48 -28.32
CA GLU A 494 27.44 25.27 -29.33
C GLU A 494 26.45 24.16 -28.92
N ASN A 495 26.95 23.01 -28.45
CA ASN A 495 26.08 21.93 -27.98
C ASN A 495 25.34 22.31 -26.69
N ALA A 496 26.00 23.02 -25.78
CA ALA A 496 25.37 23.52 -24.56
C ALA A 496 24.19 24.47 -24.87
N ILE A 497 24.36 25.37 -25.85
CA ILE A 497 23.33 26.29 -26.34
C ILE A 497 22.17 25.52 -26.98
N GLN A 498 22.46 24.58 -27.90
CA GLN A 498 21.42 23.78 -28.55
C GLN A 498 20.60 22.96 -27.55
N LEU A 499 21.25 22.38 -26.54
CA LEU A 499 20.56 21.60 -25.51
C LEU A 499 19.76 22.51 -24.55
N THR A 500 20.25 23.72 -24.28
CA THR A 500 19.51 24.77 -23.55
C THR A 500 18.23 25.14 -24.29
N GLU A 501 18.30 25.43 -25.59
CA GLU A 501 17.12 25.77 -26.42
C GLU A 501 16.06 24.67 -26.38
N ARG A 502 16.48 23.41 -26.54
CA ARG A 502 15.56 22.26 -26.47
C ARG A 502 14.91 22.14 -25.09
N THR A 503 15.68 22.37 -24.03
CA THR A 503 15.20 22.27 -22.64
C THR A 503 14.17 23.36 -22.34
N ILE A 504 14.42 24.61 -22.73
CA ILE A 504 13.47 25.73 -22.57
C ILE A 504 12.18 25.46 -23.34
N LYS A 505 12.31 25.06 -24.62
CA LYS A 505 11.15 24.78 -25.47
C LYS A 505 10.26 23.67 -24.89
N SER A 506 10.86 22.70 -24.19
CA SER A 506 10.13 21.63 -23.54
C SER A 506 9.52 22.04 -22.19
N GLN A 507 10.21 22.84 -21.40
CA GLN A 507 9.75 23.29 -20.08
C GLN A 507 10.27 24.70 -19.76
N PRO A 508 9.52 25.76 -20.15
CA PRO A 508 9.92 27.15 -19.92
C PRO A 508 10.10 27.52 -18.44
N THR A 509 9.46 26.78 -17.52
CA THR A 509 9.59 27.02 -16.08
C THR A 509 10.99 26.74 -15.53
N LEU A 510 11.88 26.08 -16.30
CA LEU A 510 13.29 25.88 -15.96
C LEU A 510 14.19 27.06 -16.32
N CYS A 511 13.65 28.13 -16.92
CA CYS A 511 14.43 29.31 -17.27
C CYS A 511 15.27 29.89 -16.11
N PRO A 512 14.74 30.06 -14.88
CA PRO A 512 15.54 30.51 -13.74
C PRO A 512 16.72 29.58 -13.44
N ALA A 513 16.50 28.25 -13.45
CA ALA A 513 17.57 27.28 -13.24
C ALA A 513 18.66 27.35 -14.31
N LEU A 514 18.27 27.60 -15.58
CA LEU A 514 19.21 27.78 -16.68
C LEU A 514 20.01 29.08 -16.53
N TYR A 515 19.40 30.18 -16.09
CA TYR A 515 20.16 31.40 -15.74
C TYR A 515 21.19 31.11 -14.65
N THR A 516 20.79 30.43 -13.58
CA THR A 516 21.69 30.06 -12.48
C THR A 516 22.83 29.17 -12.96
N LEU A 517 22.55 28.17 -13.82
CA LEU A 517 23.57 27.33 -14.44
C LEU A 517 24.54 28.14 -15.30
N TRP A 518 24.02 28.97 -16.21
CA TRP A 518 24.86 29.75 -17.14
C TRP A 518 25.69 30.82 -16.44
N ASN A 519 25.20 31.36 -15.32
CA ASN A 519 25.96 32.22 -14.43
C ASN A 519 27.12 31.48 -13.74
N ARG A 520 26.93 30.21 -13.39
CA ARG A 520 27.98 29.38 -12.76
C ARG A 520 29.10 29.04 -13.74
N VAL A 521 28.79 28.76 -15.01
CA VAL A 521 29.78 28.39 -16.04
C VAL A 521 30.34 29.57 -16.83
N GLY A 522 29.72 30.75 -16.78
CA GLY A 522 30.30 32.01 -17.24
C GLY A 522 30.29 32.28 -18.75
N SER A 523 29.19 32.02 -19.47
CA SER A 523 29.06 32.30 -20.92
C SER A 523 28.13 33.48 -21.23
N SER A 524 28.64 34.51 -21.92
CA SER A 524 27.87 35.69 -22.34
C SER A 524 26.90 35.42 -23.50
N GLU A 525 27.23 34.47 -24.38
CA GLU A 525 26.38 34.08 -25.52
C GLU A 525 25.07 33.43 -25.04
N ALA A 526 25.14 32.63 -23.97
CA ALA A 526 23.98 31.99 -23.38
C ALA A 526 23.02 33.00 -22.72
N ASN A 527 23.53 34.09 -22.15
CA ASN A 527 22.68 35.13 -21.56
C ASN A 527 21.79 35.80 -22.62
N GLN A 528 22.32 36.05 -23.83
CA GLN A 528 21.51 36.59 -24.93
C GLN A 528 20.43 35.62 -25.39
N LEU A 529 20.73 34.32 -25.41
CA LEU A 529 19.75 33.29 -25.70
C LEU A 529 18.63 33.29 -24.65
N LEU A 530 18.99 33.25 -23.37
CA LEU A 530 18.01 33.21 -22.29
C LEU A 530 17.13 34.48 -22.27
N GLU A 531 17.70 35.66 -22.51
CA GLU A 531 16.92 36.92 -22.61
C GLU A 531 15.91 36.91 -23.76
N LYS A 532 16.18 36.12 -24.81
CA LYS A 532 15.29 35.98 -25.97
C LYS A 532 14.21 34.92 -25.75
N GLU A 533 14.59 33.76 -25.23
CA GLU A 533 13.73 32.58 -25.16
C GLU A 533 12.94 32.45 -23.84
N CYS A 534 13.38 33.11 -22.75
CA CYS A 534 12.74 33.04 -21.43
C CYS A 534 11.85 34.25 -21.09
N LYS A 535 11.42 35.02 -22.10
CA LYS A 535 10.56 36.21 -21.94
C LYS A 535 9.08 35.91 -21.77
#